data_AF-A0A0D2MJ33-F1
#
_entry.id   AF-A0A0D2MJ33-F1
#
_cell.length_a   1.000
_cell.length_b   1.000
_cell.length_c   1.000
_cell.angle_alpha   90.00
_cell.angle_beta   90.00
_cell.angle_gamma   90.00
#
_symmetry.space_group_name_H-M   'P 1'
#
loop_
_entity.id
_entity.type
_entity.pdbx_description
1 polymer ?
#
loop_
_entity_poly.entity_id
_entity_poly.type
_entity_poly.pdbx_seq_one_letter_code
_entity_poly.pdbx_strand_id
1 'polypeptide(L)'
;MIQIAQRQAAWASAADSFAVKCAGCHVGGGNVQQPGATLFTEDLQRNGRATPEGLYEIIYKGKGKMPGFGKDCAPRGQCTFGPRFSDEEVQDMASYVLDRAAAGWKSEP
;
A
#
# COMPACT_ATOMS: atom_id res chain seq x y z
N MET A 1 -13.07 25.63 24.72
CA MET A 1 -13.43 24.74 23.60
C MET A 1 -12.17 24.46 22.81
N ILE A 2 -11.50 23.34 23.07
CA ILE A 2 -10.24 22.99 22.39
C ILE A 2 -10.63 22.29 21.09
N GLN A 3 -10.49 22.98 19.96
CA GLN A 3 -10.56 22.37 18.64
C GLN A 3 -9.29 21.51 18.46
N ILE A 4 -9.38 20.22 18.78
CA ILE A 4 -8.40 19.25 18.29
C ILE A 4 -8.82 18.93 16.85
N ALA A 5 -8.51 19.85 15.94
CA ALA A 5 -8.43 19.51 14.53
C ALA A 5 -7.30 18.50 14.40
N GLN A 6 -7.65 17.23 14.31
CA GLN A 6 -6.70 16.15 14.05
C GLN A 6 -6.00 16.50 12.73
N ARG A 7 -4.72 16.88 12.78
CA ARG A 7 -3.87 16.85 11.61
C ARG A 7 -3.85 15.40 11.15
N GLN A 8 -4.54 15.08 10.06
CA GLN A 8 -4.08 13.97 9.23
C GLN A 8 -2.63 14.31 8.90
N ALA A 9 -1.71 13.41 9.23
CA ALA A 9 -0.39 13.51 8.66
C ALA A 9 -0.57 13.30 7.16
N ALA A 10 -0.68 14.41 6.41
CA ALA A 10 -0.37 14.40 5.01
C ALA A 10 1.07 13.90 4.95
N TRP A 11 1.25 12.68 4.46
CA TRP A 11 2.56 12.11 4.24
C TRP A 11 3.32 13.06 3.33
N ALA A 12 4.59 13.34 3.63
CA ALA A 12 5.37 14.22 2.76
C ALA A 12 5.56 13.60 1.36
N SER A 13 5.46 12.27 1.26
CA SER A 13 5.45 11.52 0.01
C SER A 13 4.81 10.12 0.15
N ALA A 14 4.54 9.47 -0.98
CA ALA A 14 4.18 8.05 -1.03
C ALA A 14 5.28 7.12 -0.49
N ALA A 15 6.56 7.52 -0.64
CA ALA A 15 7.68 6.77 -0.08
C ALA A 15 7.64 6.77 1.46
N ASP A 16 7.37 7.92 2.08
CA ASP A 16 7.26 8.03 3.54
C ASP A 16 6.10 7.19 4.08
N SER A 17 4.97 7.17 3.37
CA SER A 17 3.81 6.38 3.77
C SER A 17 4.02 4.89 3.52
N PHE A 18 4.77 4.51 2.47
CA PHE A 18 5.18 3.14 2.21
C PHE A 18 6.06 2.61 3.35
N ALA A 19 7.07 3.38 3.76
CA ALA A 19 7.98 3.03 4.85
C ALA A 19 7.21 2.75 6.17
N VAL A 20 6.18 3.54 6.47
CA VAL A 20 5.41 3.41 7.72
C VAL A 20 4.32 2.34 7.65
N LYS A 21 3.65 2.16 6.49
CA LYS A 21 2.45 1.30 6.40
C LYS A 21 2.66 -0.02 5.69
N CYS A 22 3.64 -0.11 4.81
CA CYS A 22 3.77 -1.22 3.85
C CYS A 22 5.08 -2.00 4.07
N ALA A 23 6.19 -1.31 4.35
CA ALA A 23 7.52 -1.91 4.45
C ALA A 23 7.63 -2.98 5.53
N GLY A 24 6.82 -2.92 6.60
CA GLY A 24 6.77 -3.99 7.61
C GLY A 24 6.49 -5.38 7.05
N CYS A 25 5.76 -5.46 5.93
CA CYS A 25 5.54 -6.72 5.20
C CYS A 25 6.28 -6.79 3.85
N HIS A 26 6.56 -5.62 3.25
CA HIS A 26 7.00 -5.49 1.86
C HIS A 26 8.33 -4.75 1.68
N VAL A 27 9.19 -4.73 2.69
CA VAL A 27 10.54 -4.15 2.62
C VAL A 27 11.29 -4.65 1.37
N GLY A 28 11.92 -3.72 0.64
CA GLY A 28 12.64 -4.03 -0.60
C GLY A 28 11.80 -4.69 -1.69
N GLY A 29 10.48 -4.49 -1.66
CA GLY A 29 9.53 -5.09 -2.59
C GLY A 29 9.17 -6.54 -2.29
N GLY A 30 9.65 -7.11 -1.18
CA GLY A 30 9.38 -8.50 -0.80
C GLY A 30 7.94 -8.75 -0.35
N ASN A 31 7.71 -9.94 0.21
CA ASN A 31 6.51 -10.24 0.99
C ASN A 31 6.85 -11.29 2.06
N VAL A 32 7.02 -10.84 3.31
CA VAL A 32 7.39 -11.73 4.42
C VAL A 32 6.29 -12.74 4.77
N GLN A 33 5.06 -12.49 4.31
CA GLN A 33 3.88 -13.19 4.78
C GLN A 33 3.32 -14.21 3.78
N GLN A 34 3.53 -14.00 2.48
CA GLN A 34 3.09 -14.88 1.41
C GLN A 34 4.12 -14.95 0.27
N PRO A 35 4.85 -16.08 0.14
CA PRO A 35 5.73 -16.31 -1.00
C PRO A 35 4.98 -16.22 -2.34
N GLY A 36 5.62 -15.67 -3.36
CA GLY A 36 5.05 -15.51 -4.70
C GLY A 36 3.97 -14.41 -4.82
N ALA A 37 3.82 -13.56 -3.81
CA ALA A 37 3.00 -12.36 -3.83
C ALA A 37 3.83 -11.12 -3.44
N THR A 38 5.05 -11.02 -3.97
CA THR A 38 5.91 -9.85 -3.79
C THR A 38 5.44 -8.67 -4.64
N LEU A 39 6.06 -7.51 -4.45
CA LEU A 39 5.84 -6.30 -5.25
C LEU A 39 6.80 -6.20 -6.44
N PHE A 40 7.48 -7.28 -6.81
CA PHE A 40 8.27 -7.36 -8.05
C PHE A 40 7.36 -7.55 -9.26
N THR A 41 7.80 -7.05 -10.41
CA THR A 41 7.02 -7.03 -11.67
C THR A 41 6.48 -8.41 -12.04
N GLU A 42 7.29 -9.47 -11.90
CA GLU A 42 6.92 -10.84 -12.26
C GLU A 42 5.76 -11.36 -11.40
N ASP A 43 5.78 -11.06 -10.10
CA ASP A 43 4.73 -11.47 -9.17
C ASP A 43 3.47 -10.62 -9.35
N LEU A 44 3.61 -9.31 -9.58
CA LEU A 44 2.48 -8.44 -9.87
C LEU A 44 1.77 -8.89 -11.15
N GLN A 45 2.50 -9.21 -12.22
CA GLN A 45 1.92 -9.70 -13.47
C GLN A 45 1.22 -11.05 -13.26
N ARG A 46 1.91 -12.02 -12.65
CA ARG A 46 1.37 -13.36 -12.39
C ARG A 46 0.08 -13.33 -11.56
N ASN A 47 -0.04 -12.35 -10.65
CA ASN A 47 -1.21 -12.20 -9.79
C ASN A 47 -2.27 -11.22 -10.34
N GLY A 48 -2.09 -10.68 -11.55
CA GLY A 48 -3.04 -9.75 -12.18
C GLY A 48 -3.11 -8.39 -11.46
N ARG A 49 -1.98 -7.91 -10.95
CA ARG A 49 -1.85 -6.65 -10.17
C ARG A 49 -0.85 -5.67 -10.78
N ALA A 50 -0.26 -5.95 -11.94
CA ALA A 50 0.67 -5.05 -12.61
C ALA A 50 -0.01 -3.87 -13.35
N THR A 51 -1.09 -3.32 -12.79
CA THR A 51 -1.76 -2.11 -13.29
C THR A 51 -2.13 -1.19 -12.11
N PRO A 52 -2.29 0.13 -12.35
CA PRO A 52 -2.72 1.05 -11.31
C PRO A 52 -4.01 0.61 -10.62
N GLU A 53 -5.01 0.15 -11.38
CA GLU A 53 -6.31 -0.29 -10.87
C GLU A 53 -6.18 -1.57 -10.03
N GLY A 54 -5.33 -2.50 -10.48
CA GLY A 54 -5.09 -3.77 -9.79
C GLY A 54 -4.45 -3.55 -8.41
N LEU A 55 -3.46 -2.65 -8.33
CA LEU A 55 -2.81 -2.25 -7.08
C LEU A 55 -3.73 -1.41 -6.21
N TYR A 56 -4.44 -0.45 -6.79
CA TYR A 56 -5.43 0.36 -6.08
C TYR A 56 -6.42 -0.54 -5.35
N GLU A 57 -7.01 -1.53 -6.05
CA GLU A 57 -8.02 -2.39 -5.47
C GLU A 57 -7.49 -3.18 -4.26
N ILE A 58 -6.29 -3.78 -4.37
CA ILE A 58 -5.75 -4.62 -3.30
C ILE A 58 -5.25 -3.80 -2.12
N ILE A 59 -4.68 -2.60 -2.35
CA ILE A 59 -4.32 -1.66 -1.28
C ILE A 59 -5.58 -1.17 -0.59
N TYR A 60 -6.63 -0.83 -1.35
CA TYR A 60 -7.87 -0.30 -0.80
C TYR A 60 -8.61 -1.34 0.04
N LYS A 61 -8.88 -2.52 -0.53
CA LYS A 61 -9.77 -3.53 0.07
C LYS A 61 -9.04 -4.57 0.90
N GLY A 62 -7.74 -4.77 0.67
CA GLY A 62 -6.98 -5.88 1.23
C GLY A 62 -7.25 -7.20 0.51
N LYS A 63 -6.47 -8.23 0.84
CA LYS A 63 -6.66 -9.60 0.35
C LYS A 63 -6.01 -10.60 1.30
N GLY A 64 -6.80 -11.56 1.78
CA GLY A 64 -6.30 -12.59 2.69
C GLY A 64 -5.71 -11.98 3.97
N LYS A 65 -4.39 -12.15 4.17
CA LYS A 65 -3.68 -11.61 5.34
C LYS A 65 -3.27 -10.13 5.20
N MET A 66 -3.30 -9.58 3.99
CA MET A 66 -3.01 -8.16 3.77
C MET A 66 -4.25 -7.34 4.11
N PRO A 67 -4.17 -6.42 5.09
CA PRO A 67 -5.30 -5.58 5.44
C PRO A 67 -5.57 -4.52 4.36
N GLY A 68 -6.83 -4.15 4.16
CA GLY A 68 -7.20 -3.00 3.33
C GLY A 68 -6.97 -1.66 4.03
N PHE A 69 -6.49 -0.67 3.28
CA PHE A 69 -6.15 0.67 3.78
C PHE A 69 -7.12 1.76 3.37
N GLY A 70 -8.06 1.46 2.46
CA GLY A 70 -9.03 2.44 1.98
C GLY A 70 -9.95 2.96 3.09
N LYS A 71 -10.37 4.23 2.93
CA LYS A 71 -11.28 4.93 3.85
C LYS A 71 -12.55 4.13 4.12
N ASP A 72 -13.13 3.55 3.07
CA ASP A 72 -14.40 2.81 3.15
C ASP A 72 -14.20 1.28 3.13
N CYS A 73 -12.97 0.79 3.38
CA CYS A 73 -12.74 -0.65 3.49
C CYS A 73 -13.59 -1.25 4.62
N ALA A 74 -14.32 -2.32 4.29
CA ALA A 74 -15.20 -3.08 5.17
C ALA A 74 -15.23 -4.57 4.75
N PRO A 75 -15.58 -5.50 5.66
CA PRO A 75 -15.83 -5.33 7.10
C PRO A 75 -14.58 -4.94 7.90
N ARG A 76 -14.74 -4.43 9.13
CA ARG A 76 -13.64 -3.85 9.92
C ARG A 76 -12.42 -4.78 10.10
N GLY A 77 -12.67 -6.09 10.18
CA GLY A 77 -11.65 -7.11 10.42
C GLY A 77 -10.71 -7.39 9.24
N GLN A 78 -11.10 -7.06 7.99
CA GLN A 78 -10.22 -7.21 6.83
C GLN A 78 -9.35 -5.97 6.58
N CYS A 79 -9.48 -4.93 7.39
CA CYS A 79 -8.91 -3.62 7.13
C CYS A 79 -7.93 -3.21 8.23
N THR A 80 -7.01 -2.31 7.91
CA THR A 80 -5.97 -1.86 8.84
C THR A 80 -6.57 -1.27 10.11
N PHE A 81 -5.91 -1.52 11.24
CA PHE A 81 -6.33 -0.97 12.53
C PHE A 81 -6.00 0.53 12.66
N GLY A 82 -4.95 0.99 11.98
CA GLY A 82 -4.52 2.39 11.99
C GLY A 82 -5.31 3.31 11.05
N PRO A 83 -4.85 4.57 10.89
CA PRO A 83 -5.45 5.53 9.97
C PRO A 83 -5.50 5.01 8.54
N ARG A 84 -6.64 5.26 7.88
CA ARG A 84 -6.92 4.90 6.49
C ARG A 84 -6.40 5.95 5.52
N PHE A 85 -6.14 5.50 4.31
CA PHE A 85 -5.86 6.34 3.15
C PHE A 85 -7.16 6.86 2.54
N SER A 86 -7.11 8.09 2.05
CA SER A 86 -7.99 8.62 1.01
C SER A 86 -7.76 7.90 -0.33
N ASP A 87 -8.67 8.07 -1.29
CA ASP A 87 -8.51 7.47 -2.62
C ASP A 87 -7.24 7.99 -3.33
N GLU A 88 -6.92 9.28 -3.20
CA GLU A 88 -5.72 9.90 -3.76
C GLU A 88 -4.44 9.26 -3.19
N GLU A 89 -4.35 9.08 -1.87
CA GLU A 89 -3.21 8.41 -1.24
C GLU A 89 -3.06 6.94 -1.70
N VAL A 90 -4.16 6.25 -2.00
CA VAL A 90 -4.09 4.88 -2.55
C VAL A 90 -3.61 4.91 -4.01
N GLN A 91 -4.01 5.89 -4.81
CA GLN A 91 -3.54 6.07 -6.19
C GLN A 91 -2.04 6.38 -6.21
N ASP A 92 -1.58 7.31 -5.37
CA ASP A 92 -0.17 7.64 -5.23
C ASP A 92 0.66 6.43 -4.80
N MET A 93 0.13 5.62 -3.88
CA MET A 93 0.77 4.38 -3.45
C MET A 93 0.84 3.35 -4.59
N ALA A 94 -0.22 3.21 -5.39
CA ALA A 94 -0.23 2.31 -6.54
C ALA A 94 0.82 2.72 -7.58
N SER A 95 0.90 4.02 -7.90
CA SER A 95 1.93 4.58 -8.78
C SER A 95 3.33 4.36 -8.23
N TYR A 96 3.56 4.64 -6.94
CA TYR A 96 4.84 4.41 -6.27
C TYR A 96 5.30 2.95 -6.40
N VAL A 97 4.41 1.99 -6.11
CA VAL A 97 4.74 0.55 -6.20
C VAL A 97 5.07 0.14 -7.65
N LEU A 98 4.35 0.64 -8.66
CA LEU A 98 4.67 0.35 -10.05
C LEU A 98 6.04 0.90 -10.45
N ASP A 99 6.36 2.14 -10.06
CA ASP A 99 7.64 2.76 -10.32
C ASP A 99 8.79 1.98 -9.67
N ARG A 100 8.60 1.56 -8.41
CA ARG A 100 9.58 0.73 -7.70
C ARG A 100 9.74 -0.64 -8.35
N ALA A 101 8.64 -1.28 -8.76
CA ALA A 101 8.67 -2.57 -9.48
C ALA A 101 9.40 -2.46 -10.82
N ALA A 102 9.16 -1.39 -11.58
CA ALA A 102 9.85 -1.10 -12.85
C ALA A 102 11.36 -0.86 -12.65
N ALA A 103 11.74 -0.22 -11.54
CA ALA A 103 13.14 -0.05 -11.13
C ALA A 103 13.75 -1.32 -10.50
N GLY A 104 12.98 -2.41 -10.39
CA GLY A 104 13.39 -3.66 -9.76
C GLY A 104 13.78 -3.52 -8.30
N TRP A 105 13.19 -2.54 -7.58
CA TRP A 105 13.47 -2.23 -6.19
C TRP A 105 14.96 -1.94 -5.88
N LYS A 106 15.77 -1.57 -6.89
CA LYS A 106 17.20 -1.26 -6.74
C LYS A 106 17.48 0.13 -6.14
N SER A 107 16.43 0.89 -5.86
CA SER A 107 16.51 2.23 -5.29
C SER A 107 15.46 2.40 -4.19
N GLU A 108 15.83 1.96 -2.99
CA GLU A 108 15.36 2.60 -1.76
C GLU A 108 16.61 2.87 -0.89
N PRO A 109 16.75 4.06 -0.28
CA PRO A 109 17.53 4.19 0.95
C PRO A 109 16.87 3.44 2.12
#